data_AF-A0A956JWN5-F1
#
_entry.id   AF-A0A956JWN5-F1
#
_cell.length_a   1.000
_cell.length_b   1.000
_cell.length_c   1.000
_cell.angle_alpha   90.00
_cell.angle_beta   90.00
_cell.angle_gamma   90.00
#
_symmetry.space_group_name_H-M   'P 1'
#
loop_
_entity.id
_entity.type
_entity.pdbx_description
1 polymer ?
#
loop_
_entity_poly.entity_id
_entity_poly.type
_entity_poly.pdbx_seq_one_letter_code
_entity_poly.pdbx_strand_id
1 'polypeptide(L)'
;MTSAAASWTSERIAALAVDLKALERARKLSKPSKGWSGLAADDEGSVLRGTCSGSSGRYEVSVDLRSGDAECSCPSRQQPCKHALGMLLMLLADPSTFGIELGGAVGHDEGDEAASAPAAGDAAPTASADPAQTVELLA
;
A
#
# COMPACT_ATOMS: atom_id res chain seq x y z
N MET A 1 -0.69 25.60 -6.73
CA MET A 1 -1.66 24.58 -6.26
C MET A 1 -0.85 23.33 -5.98
N THR A 2 -0.75 22.93 -4.70
CA THR A 2 0.01 21.74 -4.30
C THR A 2 -0.82 20.51 -4.63
N SER A 3 -0.29 19.59 -5.44
CA SER A 3 -1.00 18.33 -5.78
C SER A 3 -1.26 17.51 -4.51
N ALA A 4 -2.44 16.87 -4.41
CA ALA A 4 -2.83 16.06 -3.25
C ALA A 4 -1.80 14.95 -2.98
N ALA A 5 -1.24 14.34 -4.03
CA ALA A 5 -0.19 13.32 -3.96
C ALA A 5 1.07 13.79 -3.21
N ALA A 6 1.45 15.06 -3.31
CA ALA A 6 2.63 15.61 -2.65
C ALA A 6 2.47 15.73 -1.11
N SER A 7 1.24 15.63 -0.59
CA SER A 7 0.94 15.74 0.85
C SER A 7 0.96 14.40 1.60
N TRP A 8 1.28 13.30 0.91
CA TRP A 8 1.32 11.96 1.47
C TRP A 8 2.72 11.61 1.98
N THR A 9 2.77 10.96 3.14
CA THR A 9 4.01 10.45 3.73
C THR A 9 3.81 9.03 4.27
N SER A 10 4.91 8.32 4.51
CA SER A 10 4.88 6.96 5.05
C SER A 10 4.17 6.89 6.41
N GLU A 11 4.36 7.92 7.24
CA GLU A 11 3.72 8.07 8.56
C GLU A 11 2.21 8.26 8.41
N ARG A 12 1.77 9.07 7.44
CA ARG A 12 0.34 9.27 7.17
C ARG A 12 -0.33 7.97 6.72
N ILE A 13 0.34 7.18 5.87
CA ILE A 13 -0.16 5.86 5.44
C ILE A 13 -0.21 4.90 6.62
N ALA A 14 0.82 4.89 7.48
CA ALA A 14 0.85 4.05 8.67
C ALA A 14 -0.27 4.40 9.65
N ALA A 15 -0.61 5.69 9.79
CA ALA A 15 -1.71 6.16 10.63
C ALA A 15 -3.10 5.75 10.12
N LEU A 16 -3.24 5.48 8.81
CA LEU A 16 -4.48 4.95 8.23
C LEU A 16 -4.60 3.43 8.37
N ALA A 17 -3.50 2.71 8.63
CA ALA A 17 -3.53 1.27 8.73
C ALA A 17 -4.25 0.82 10.00
N VAL A 18 -5.21 -0.10 9.85
CA VAL A 18 -5.95 -0.69 10.97
C VAL A 18 -5.04 -1.51 11.91
N ASP A 19 -3.96 -2.09 11.37
CA ASP A 19 -2.97 -2.86 12.14
C ASP A 19 -1.61 -2.90 11.40
N LEU A 20 -0.53 -3.11 12.15
CA LEU A 20 0.82 -3.23 11.61
C LEU A 20 0.96 -4.38 10.60
N LYS A 21 0.26 -5.52 10.80
CA LYS A 21 0.29 -6.64 9.86
C LYS A 21 -0.34 -6.31 8.51
N ALA A 22 -1.34 -5.41 8.50
CA ALA A 22 -1.93 -4.94 7.27
C ALA A 22 -0.91 -4.11 6.47
N LEU A 23 -0.16 -3.25 7.16
CA LEU A 23 0.90 -2.44 6.56
C LEU A 23 2.05 -3.30 6.00
N GLU A 24 2.49 -4.32 6.73
CA GLU A 24 3.52 -5.25 6.24
C GLU A 24 3.08 -6.00 4.97
N ARG A 25 1.81 -6.43 4.92
CA ARG A 25 1.25 -7.07 3.73
C ARG A 25 1.11 -6.09 2.57
N ALA A 26 0.79 -4.83 2.85
CA ALA A 26 0.74 -3.76 1.85
C ALA A 26 2.11 -3.49 1.24
N ARG A 27 3.18 -3.43 2.04
CA ARG A 27 4.57 -3.28 1.57
C ARG A 27 5.01 -4.37 0.60
N LYS A 28 4.49 -5.59 0.75
CA LYS A 28 4.78 -6.70 -0.19
C LYS A 28 4.09 -6.52 -1.54
N LEU A 29 3.05 -5.70 -1.61
CA LEU A 29 2.25 -5.42 -2.80
C LEU A 29 2.56 -4.05 -3.42
N SER A 30 3.39 -3.22 -2.81
CA SER A 30 3.72 -1.87 -3.29
C SER A 30 4.69 -1.85 -4.48
N LYS A 31 4.66 -2.88 -5.33
CA LYS A 31 5.43 -2.98 -6.57
C LYS A 31 4.49 -3.31 -7.72
N PRO A 32 4.56 -2.61 -8.86
CA PRO A 32 3.65 -2.84 -9.99
C PRO A 32 3.72 -4.28 -10.52
N SER A 33 4.90 -4.91 -10.44
CA SER A 33 5.14 -6.31 -10.80
C SER A 33 4.39 -7.34 -9.94
N LYS A 34 3.68 -6.94 -8.88
CA LYS A 34 2.90 -7.82 -8.00
C LYS A 34 1.46 -8.03 -8.47
N GLY A 35 1.23 -7.99 -9.77
CA GLY A 35 -0.07 -8.26 -10.38
C GLY A 35 -0.97 -7.02 -10.50
N TRP A 36 -0.38 -5.83 -10.48
CA TRP A 36 -1.12 -4.60 -10.74
C TRP A 36 -1.29 -4.36 -12.24
N SER A 37 -2.39 -3.76 -12.62
CA SER A 37 -2.71 -3.38 -14.01
C SER A 37 -3.65 -2.19 -14.03
N GLY A 38 -3.55 -1.35 -15.06
CA GLY A 38 -4.40 -0.15 -15.20
C GLY A 38 -4.20 0.85 -14.07
N LEU A 39 -2.96 0.98 -13.57
CA LEU A 39 -2.58 2.00 -12.59
C LEU A 39 -2.63 3.36 -13.29
N ALA A 40 -3.46 4.26 -12.79
CA ALA A 40 -3.61 5.61 -13.30
C ALA A 40 -4.17 6.52 -12.21
N ALA A 41 -3.87 7.80 -12.29
CA ALA A 41 -4.60 8.83 -11.57
C ALA A 41 -5.70 9.46 -12.43
N ASP A 42 -6.63 10.17 -11.81
CA ASP A 42 -7.53 11.07 -12.53
C ASP A 42 -6.77 12.30 -13.08
N ASP A 43 -7.46 13.11 -13.88
CA ASP A 43 -6.90 14.31 -14.52
C ASP A 43 -6.28 15.30 -13.51
N GLU A 44 -6.83 15.37 -12.28
CA GLU A 44 -6.33 16.24 -11.22
C GLU A 44 -5.18 15.62 -10.41
N GLY A 45 -4.89 14.32 -10.60
CA GLY A 45 -3.91 13.59 -9.80
C GLY A 45 -4.33 13.42 -8.34
N SER A 46 -5.63 13.45 -8.06
CA SER A 46 -6.23 13.45 -6.73
C SER A 46 -6.85 12.11 -6.34
N VAL A 47 -7.17 11.25 -7.31
CA VAL A 47 -7.77 9.93 -7.13
C VAL A 47 -6.92 8.92 -7.89
N LEU A 48 -6.39 7.95 -7.16
CA LEU A 48 -5.68 6.81 -7.76
C LEU A 48 -6.66 5.71 -8.09
N ARG A 49 -6.46 5.04 -9.22
CA ARG A 49 -7.18 3.82 -9.59
C ARG A 49 -6.22 2.76 -10.10
N GLY A 50 -6.61 1.51 -9.91
CA GLY A 50 -5.86 0.37 -10.40
C GLY A 50 -6.57 -0.95 -10.14
N THR A 51 -6.12 -1.98 -10.83
CA THR A 51 -6.58 -3.35 -10.62
C THR A 51 -5.46 -4.21 -10.09
N CYS A 52 -5.70 -4.94 -9.00
CA CYS A 52 -4.75 -5.89 -8.42
C CYS A 52 -5.26 -7.31 -8.63
N SER A 53 -4.45 -8.15 -9.26
CA SER A 53 -4.71 -9.59 -9.35
C SER A 53 -4.19 -10.27 -8.09
N GLY A 54 -5.05 -10.98 -7.38
CA GLY A 54 -4.68 -11.68 -6.16
C GLY A 54 -5.34 -13.04 -6.05
N SER A 55 -5.25 -13.62 -4.85
CA SER A 55 -5.55 -15.04 -4.60
C SER A 55 -6.96 -15.50 -4.97
N SER A 56 -7.94 -14.59 -5.04
CA SER A 56 -9.34 -14.92 -5.34
C SER A 56 -9.90 -14.10 -6.51
N GLY A 57 -9.03 -13.53 -7.35
CA GLY A 57 -9.44 -12.82 -8.57
C GLY A 57 -8.82 -11.45 -8.73
N ARG A 58 -9.41 -10.64 -9.62
CA ARG A 58 -9.04 -9.25 -9.86
C ARG A 58 -9.85 -8.33 -8.95
N TYR A 59 -9.17 -7.46 -8.22
CA TYR A 59 -9.79 -6.44 -7.39
C TYR A 59 -9.56 -5.07 -7.99
N GLU A 60 -10.62 -4.28 -8.05
CA GLU A 60 -10.55 -2.86 -8.37
C GLU A 60 -10.26 -2.11 -7.08
N VAL A 61 -9.32 -1.17 -7.16
CA VAL A 61 -8.85 -0.37 -6.02
C VAL A 61 -8.89 1.07 -6.47
N SER A 62 -9.55 1.92 -5.68
CA SER A 62 -9.57 3.37 -5.86
C SER A 62 -9.25 4.05 -4.53
N VAL A 63 -8.45 5.11 -4.55
CA VAL A 63 -8.09 5.86 -3.34
C VAL A 63 -8.16 7.36 -3.63
N ASP A 64 -8.95 8.09 -2.85
CA ASP A 64 -8.98 9.56 -2.89
C ASP A 64 -7.86 10.11 -2.01
N LEU A 65 -6.92 10.84 -2.60
CA LEU A 65 -5.75 11.41 -1.95
C LEU A 65 -6.08 12.68 -1.15
N ARG A 66 -7.24 13.30 -1.37
CA ARG A 66 -7.70 14.49 -0.62
C ARG A 66 -8.33 14.06 0.69
N SER A 67 -9.23 13.08 0.66
CA SER A 67 -9.92 12.59 1.87
C SER A 67 -9.21 11.44 2.56
N GLY A 68 -8.41 10.65 1.84
CA GLY A 68 -7.82 9.41 2.33
C GLY A 68 -8.79 8.22 2.30
N ASP A 69 -9.96 8.39 1.68
CA ASP A 69 -10.92 7.31 1.50
C ASP A 69 -10.39 6.29 0.49
N ALA A 70 -10.50 5.01 0.86
CA ALA A 70 -10.05 3.90 0.05
C ALA A 70 -11.19 2.93 -0.19
N GLU A 71 -11.43 2.60 -1.46
CA GLU A 71 -12.40 1.62 -1.88
C GLU A 71 -11.69 0.48 -2.61
N CYS A 72 -12.00 -0.75 -2.21
CA CYS A 72 -11.45 -1.93 -2.84
C CYS A 72 -12.49 -3.04 -2.90
N SER A 73 -12.66 -3.66 -4.07
CA SER A 73 -13.63 -4.76 -4.27
C SER A 73 -13.23 -6.10 -3.62
N CYS A 74 -12.14 -6.13 -2.84
CA CYS A 74 -11.71 -7.34 -2.15
C CYS A 74 -12.65 -7.67 -0.96
N PRO A 75 -12.82 -8.96 -0.60
CA PRO A 75 -13.71 -9.38 0.50
C PRO A 75 -13.17 -9.02 1.91
N SER A 76 -12.15 -8.17 2.01
CA SER A 76 -11.57 -7.75 3.28
C SER A 76 -12.56 -6.90 4.08
N ARG A 77 -12.75 -7.26 5.35
CA ARG A 77 -13.57 -6.49 6.30
C ARG A 77 -12.80 -5.36 6.98
N GLN A 78 -11.49 -5.23 6.70
CA GLN A 78 -10.63 -4.17 7.22
C GLN A 78 -10.40 -3.13 6.12
N GLN A 79 -10.77 -1.89 6.40
CA GLN A 79 -10.60 -0.73 5.53
C GLN A 79 -9.76 0.33 6.25
N PRO A 80 -8.73 0.90 5.60
CA PRO A 80 -8.22 0.55 4.26
C PRO A 80 -7.58 -0.84 4.21
N CYS A 81 -7.86 -1.59 3.14
CA CYS A 81 -7.32 -2.93 2.98
C CYS A 81 -5.83 -2.91 2.55
N LYS A 82 -5.16 -4.06 2.60
CA LYS A 82 -3.75 -4.19 2.18
C LYS A 82 -3.48 -3.74 0.73
N HIS A 83 -4.48 -3.82 -0.16
CA HIS A 83 -4.32 -3.40 -1.55
C HIS A 83 -4.33 -1.87 -1.67
N ALA A 84 -5.26 -1.20 -0.98
CA ALA A 84 -5.30 0.27 -0.94
C ALA A 84 -4.03 0.86 -0.30
N LEU A 85 -3.61 0.31 0.86
CA LEU A 85 -2.36 0.71 1.49
C LEU A 85 -1.15 0.43 0.58
N GLY A 86 -1.15 -0.68 -0.16
CA GLY A 86 -0.09 -1.03 -1.10
C GLY A 86 0.01 -0.04 -2.26
N MET A 87 -1.14 0.45 -2.75
CA MET A 87 -1.21 1.47 -3.80
C MET A 87 -0.68 2.82 -3.31
N LEU A 88 -1.05 3.24 -2.09
CA LEU A 88 -0.51 4.47 -1.48
C LEU A 88 1.01 4.39 -1.27
N LEU A 89 1.53 3.24 -0.86
CA LEU A 89 2.97 3.03 -0.74
C LEU A 89 3.68 3.06 -2.09
N MET A 90 3.01 2.58 -3.15
CA MET A 90 3.53 2.66 -4.51
C MET A 90 3.60 4.11 -5.01
N LEU A 91 2.58 4.93 -4.71
CA LEU A 91 2.58 6.36 -5.01
C LEU A 91 3.80 7.07 -4.39
N LEU A 92 4.14 6.74 -3.14
CA LEU A 92 5.32 7.32 -2.47
C LEU A 92 6.63 6.84 -3.05
N ALA A 93 6.68 5.60 -3.53
CA ALA A 93 7.89 5.04 -4.11
C ALA A 93 8.15 5.61 -5.51
N ASP A 94 7.11 5.66 -6.33
CA ASP A 94 7.16 6.19 -7.68
C ASP A 94 5.77 6.71 -8.12
N PRO A 95 5.53 8.03 -8.10
CA PRO A 95 4.26 8.61 -8.53
C PRO A 95 4.08 8.55 -10.06
N SER A 96 5.17 8.40 -10.82
CA SER A 96 5.12 8.32 -12.29
C SER A 96 4.44 7.04 -12.78
N THR A 97 4.46 5.96 -11.97
CA THR A 97 3.67 4.74 -12.19
C THR A 97 2.17 5.01 -12.37
N PHE A 98 1.64 6.11 -11.82
CA PHE A 98 0.24 6.52 -11.96
C PHE A 98 0.02 7.63 -12.99
N GLY A 99 1.07 8.05 -13.71
CA GLY A 99 1.03 9.23 -14.57
C GLY A 99 0.99 10.54 -13.79
N ILE A 100 1.35 10.54 -12.50
CA ILE A 100 1.44 11.76 -11.70
C ILE A 100 2.85 12.32 -11.83
N GLU A 101 2.96 13.39 -12.61
CA GLU A 101 4.16 14.20 -12.72
C GLU A 101 4.22 15.15 -11.51
N LEU A 102 4.77 14.71 -10.38
CA LEU A 102 5.11 15.61 -9.29
C LEU A 102 6.25 16.51 -9.78
N GLY A 103 5.89 17.74 -10.19
CA GLY A 103 6.78 18.67 -10.89
C GLY A 103 8.21 18.69 -10.36
N GLY A 104 9.10 17.98 -11.05
CA GLY A 104 10.53 17.97 -10.77
C GLY A 104 11.23 16.62 -10.93
N ALA A 105 11.27 16.06 -12.15
CA ALA A 105 12.51 15.61 -12.84
C ALA A 105 12.14 14.83 -14.12
N VAL A 106 12.39 15.46 -15.27
CA VAL A 106 12.46 14.79 -16.57
C VAL A 106 13.64 13.81 -16.58
N GLY A 107 13.39 12.58 -17.05
CA GLY A 107 14.44 11.62 -17.36
C GLY A 107 13.98 10.16 -17.26
N HIS A 108 13.21 9.69 -18.24
CA HIS A 108 13.28 8.28 -18.61
C HIS A 108 14.56 8.09 -19.44
N ASP A 109 15.57 7.43 -18.87
CA ASP A 109 16.46 6.57 -19.64
C ASP A 109 16.26 5.12 -19.17
N GLU A 110 15.82 4.28 -20.10
CA GLU A 110 15.72 2.84 -19.91
C GLU A 110 17.14 2.25 -19.90
N GLY A 111 17.59 1.79 -18.74
CA GLY A 111 18.87 1.13 -18.54
C GLY A 111 18.83 0.21 -17.32
N ASP A 112 19.09 -1.07 -17.58
CA ASP A 112 19.22 -2.20 -16.66
C ASP A 112 20.06 -1.95 -15.37
N GLU A 113 19.81 -2.76 -14.33
CA GLU A 113 20.46 -2.84 -12.99
C GLU A 113 19.89 -1.97 -11.85
N ALA A 114 18.76 -2.42 -11.28
CA ALA A 114 18.33 -2.00 -9.94
C ALA A 114 19.02 -2.85 -8.84
N ALA A 115 20.31 -2.55 -8.61
CA ALA A 115 21.06 -3.05 -7.47
C ALA A 115 21.04 -2.04 -6.30
N SER A 116 20.45 -2.50 -5.17
CA SER A 116 20.85 -2.21 -3.77
C SER A 116 20.68 -0.78 -3.21
N ALA A 117 20.32 -0.51 -1.94
CA ALA A 117 20.44 -1.22 -0.66
C ALA A 117 19.65 -0.45 0.45
N PRO A 118 19.72 -0.78 1.76
CA PRO A 118 20.01 -2.06 2.40
C PRO A 118 18.81 -2.61 3.20
N ALA A 119 18.64 -3.92 3.11
CA ALA A 119 18.02 -4.69 4.17
C ALA A 119 18.97 -4.70 5.39
N ALA A 120 18.64 -3.92 6.41
CA ALA A 120 18.93 -4.30 7.79
C ALA A 120 17.61 -4.89 8.32
N GLY A 121 17.53 -6.08 8.86
CA GLY A 121 18.55 -7.02 9.28
C GLY A 121 17.81 -7.98 10.20
N ASP A 122 17.89 -9.26 9.85
CA ASP A 122 17.70 -10.50 10.60
C ASP A 122 16.69 -10.65 11.77
N ALA A 123 16.31 -11.93 11.90
CA ALA A 123 15.79 -12.59 13.07
C ALA A 123 14.27 -12.50 13.33
N ALA A 124 13.56 -13.44 12.71
CA ALA A 124 12.59 -14.20 13.47
C ALA A 124 13.23 -14.71 14.78
N PRO A 125 12.44 -14.88 15.84
CA PRO A 125 12.18 -16.28 16.16
C PRO A 125 10.70 -16.59 16.27
N THR A 126 10.42 -17.83 15.89
CA THR A 126 9.21 -18.56 16.20
C THR A 126 9.11 -18.73 17.72
N ALA A 127 7.90 -18.64 18.25
CA ALA A 127 7.50 -19.41 19.43
C ALA A 127 5.98 -19.32 19.58
N SER A 128 5.30 -20.40 19.20
CA SER A 128 4.05 -20.77 19.85
C SER A 128 4.35 -21.03 21.33
N ALA A 129 3.60 -20.40 22.22
CA ALA A 129 3.31 -20.92 23.56
C ALA A 129 2.07 -20.20 24.10
N ASP A 130 0.94 -20.90 24.07
CA ASP A 130 -0.13 -20.76 25.07
C ASP A 130 0.46 -21.23 26.41
N PRO A 131 0.21 -20.54 27.54
CA PRO A 131 -0.86 -21.04 28.41
C PRO A 131 -1.50 -19.97 29.32
N ALA A 132 -2.82 -20.04 29.52
CA ALA A 132 -3.42 -20.05 30.87
C ALA A 132 -4.95 -20.18 30.79
N GLN A 133 -5.43 -21.40 31.04
CA GLN A 133 -6.68 -21.57 31.78
C GLN A 133 -6.39 -21.25 33.25
N THR A 134 -7.27 -20.51 33.93
CA THR A 134 -8.11 -21.07 35.02
C THR A 134 -8.83 -19.95 35.80
N VAL A 135 -10.15 -20.14 35.97
CA VAL A 135 -11.10 -19.72 37.04
C VAL A 135 -11.19 -18.22 37.44
N GLU A 136 -12.34 -17.64 37.76
CA GLU A 136 -13.48 -18.16 38.53
C GLU A 136 -14.71 -17.21 38.42
N LEU A 137 -15.89 -17.79 38.65
CA LEU A 137 -17.05 -17.20 39.35
C LEU A 137 -17.86 -16.06 38.68
N LEU A 138 -19.07 -16.37 38.20
CA LEU A 138 -20.35 -15.99 38.85
C LEU A 138 -21.56 -16.44 38.01
N ALA A 139 -22.56 -16.97 38.73
CA ALA A 139 -23.94 -17.35 38.35
C ALA A 139 -24.14 -18.77 37.77
#